data_AF-A0A800KJC3-F1
#
_entry.id   AF-A0A800KJC3-F1
#
_cell.length_a   1.000
_cell.length_b   1.000
_cell.length_c   1.000
_cell.angle_alpha   90.00
_cell.angle_beta   90.00
_cell.angle_gamma   90.00
#
_symmetry.space_group_name_H-M   'P 1'
#
loop_
_entity.id
_entity.type
_entity.pdbx_description
1 polymer ?
#
loop_
_entity_poly.entity_id
_entity_poly.type
_entity_poly.pdbx_seq_one_letter_code
_entity_poly.pdbx_strand_id
1 'polypeptide(L)' 'VDEGFANARSAIVDANVTTLITSLILFQFGTGPVKGFAVTLSIGIVASFVSALYVTRTLFLIHLSRRNSTDPISI' A
#
# COMPACT_ATOMS: atom_id res chain seq x y z
N VAL A 1 4.20 17.57 -15.18
CA VAL A 1 3.70 17.22 -13.82
C VAL A 1 3.01 15.86 -13.82
N ASP A 2 2.26 15.50 -14.86
CA ASP A 2 1.56 14.21 -14.98
C ASP A 2 2.47 12.98 -15.07
N GLU A 3 3.63 13.08 -15.74
CA GLU A 3 4.63 11.98 -15.78
C GLU A 3 5.15 11.60 -14.37
N GLY A 4 5.34 12.59 -13.50
CA GLY A 4 5.89 12.37 -12.16
C GLY A 4 4.92 11.62 -11.25
N PHE A 5 3.62 11.92 -11.34
CA PHE A 5 2.58 11.22 -10.58
C PHE A 5 2.35 9.78 -11.08
N ALA A 6 2.45 9.54 -12.39
CA ALA A 6 2.34 8.19 -12.95
C ALA A 6 3.48 7.28 -12.47
N ASN A 7 4.71 7.79 -12.49
CA ASN A 7 5.89 7.07 -12.01
C ASN A 7 5.94 6.93 -10.49
N ALA A 8 5.43 7.92 -9.74
CA ALA A 8 5.38 7.87 -8.28
C ALA A 8 4.56 6.67 -7.78
N ARG A 9 3.44 6.33 -8.44
CA ARG A 9 2.64 5.14 -8.05
C ARG A 9 3.38 3.83 -8.29
N SER A 10 4.12 3.72 -9.40
CA SER A 10 4.94 2.54 -9.69
C SER A 10 6.09 2.41 -8.68
N ALA A 11 6.76 3.52 -8.36
CA ALA A 11 7.84 3.55 -7.38
C ALA A 11 7.38 3.14 -5.97
N ILE A 12 6.17 3.53 -5.56
CA ILE A 12 5.59 3.11 -4.27
C ILE A 12 5.38 1.60 -4.25
N VAL A 13 4.84 1.02 -5.32
CA VAL A 13 4.62 -0.44 -5.39
C VAL A 13 5.96 -1.19 -5.37
N ASP A 14 6.93 -0.79 -6.19
CA ASP A 14 8.26 -1.40 -6.24
C ASP A 14 9.02 -1.29 -4.90
N ALA A 15 8.88 -0.18 -4.18
CA ALA A 15 9.47 -0.01 -2.86
C ALA A 15 8.93 -1.03 -1.86
N ASN A 16 7.63 -1.30 -1.86
CA ASN A 16 7.02 -2.32 -0.99
C ASN A 16 7.48 -3.73 -1.38
N VAL A 17 7.57 -4.05 -2.68
CA VAL A 17 8.08 -5.33 -3.17
C VAL A 17 9.54 -5.56 -2.76
N THR A 18 10.39 -4.55 -2.95
CA THR A 18 11.81 -4.61 -2.56
C THR A 18 11.98 -4.78 -1.05
N THR A 19 11.09 -4.19 -0.24
CA THR A 19 11.10 -4.36 1.22
C THR A 19 10.72 -5.79 1.61
N LEU A 20 9.79 -6.42 0.89
CA LEU A 20 9.41 -7.82 1.11
C LEU A 20 10.55 -8.79 0.72
N ILE A 21 11.28 -8.47 -0.35
CA ILE A 21 12.50 -9.20 -0.73
C ILE A 21 13.57 -9.04 0.37
N THR A 22 13.75 -7.83 0.89
CA THR A 22 14.67 -7.57 2.01
C THR A 22 14.30 -8.38 3.25
N SER A 23 13.00 -8.44 3.62
CA SER A 23 12.56 -9.23 4.78
C SER A 23 12.80 -10.73 4.57
N LEU A 24 12.60 -11.24 3.36
CA LEU A 24 12.89 -12.63 3.00
C LEU A 24 14.38 -12.95 3.14
N ILE A 25 15.25 -12.07 2.64
CA ILE A 25 16.71 -12.19 2.77
C ILE A 25 17.11 -12.17 4.25
N LEU A 26 16.59 -11.23 5.03
CA LEU A 26 16.85 -11.15 6.47
C LEU A 26 16.32 -12.36 7.24
N PHE A 27 15.23 -12.98 6.79
CA PHE A 27 14.73 -14.21 7.41
C PHE A 27 15.65 -15.42 7.14
N GLN A 28 16.24 -15.47 5.94
CA GLN A 28 17.08 -16.58 5.50
C GLN A 28 18.52 -16.47 6.00
N PHE A 29 19.08 -15.26 6.01
CA PHE A 29 20.47 -14.99 6.43
C PHE A 29 20.58 -14.38 7.84
N GLY A 30 19.48 -13.95 8.45
CA GLY A 30 19.49 -13.34 9.78
C GLY A 30 19.58 -14.37 10.90
N THR A 31 20.34 -14.03 11.94
CA THR A 31 20.51 -14.84 13.16
C THR A 31 19.71 -14.25 14.32
N GLY A 32 19.19 -15.12 15.19
CA GLY A 32 18.51 -14.80 16.45
C GLY A 32 17.54 -13.60 16.40
N PRO A 33 17.95 -12.39 16.81
CA PRO A 33 17.10 -11.19 16.80
C PRO A 33 16.66 -10.72 15.40
N VAL A 34 17.54 -10.83 14.40
CA VAL A 34 17.29 -10.32 13.04
C VAL A 34 16.20 -11.13 12.34
N LYS A 35 16.15 -12.43 12.63
CA LYS A 35 15.09 -13.32 12.13
C LYS A 35 13.73 -12.95 12.72
N GLY A 36 13.67 -12.57 14.00
CA GLY A 36 12.47 -12.05 14.64
C GLY A 36 12.01 -10.72 14.04
N PHE A 37 12.94 -9.81 13.77
CA PHE A 37 12.67 -8.56 13.06
C PHE A 37 12.10 -8.81 11.64
N ALA A 38 12.69 -9.76 10.90
CA ALA A 38 12.25 -10.10 9.55
C ALA A 38 10.81 -10.65 9.51
N VAL A 39 10.40 -11.42 10.52
CA VAL A 39 9.02 -11.93 10.66
C VAL A 39 8.05 -10.78 10.91
N THR A 40 8.34 -9.89 11.87
CA THR A 40 7.50 -8.72 12.15
C THR A 40 7.38 -7.80 10.95
N LEU A 41 8.49 -7.55 10.24
CA LEU A 41 8.51 -6.74 9.02
C LEU A 41 7.62 -7.37 7.93
N SER A 42 7.71 -8.68 7.73
CA SER A 42 6.89 -9.40 6.73
C SER A 42 5.38 -9.30 7.05
N ILE A 43 5.00 -9.48 8.32
CA ILE A 43 3.61 -9.33 8.77
C ILE A 43 3.13 -7.88 8.57
N GLY A 44 3.98 -6.89 8.88
CA GLY A 44 3.69 -5.47 8.68
C GLY A 44 3.43 -5.12 7.21
N ILE A 45 4.22 -5.66 6.28
CA ILE A 45 4.02 -5.43 4.84
C ILE A 45 2.70 -6.04 4.37
N VAL A 46 2.37 -7.26 4.78
CA VAL A 46 1.09 -7.90 4.41
C VAL A 46 -0.10 -7.10 4.95
N ALA A 47 -0.05 -6.69 6.23
CA ALA A 47 -1.09 -5.86 6.83
C ALA A 47 -1.23 -4.49 6.14
N SER A 48 -0.11 -3.90 5.72
CA SER A 48 -0.07 -2.66 4.94
C SER A 48 -0.69 -2.84 3.55
N PHE A 49 -0.40 -3.96 2.87
CA PHE A 49 -0.97 -4.27 1.55
C PHE A 49 -2.49 -4.46 1.61
N VAL A 50 -2.97 -5.20 2.62
CA VAL A 50 -4.41 -5.35 2.87
C VAL A 50 -5.04 -4.00 3.18
N SER A 51 -4.42 -3.22 4.07
CA SER A 51 -4.91 -1.86 4.38
C SER A 51 -4.91 -0.98 3.14
N ALA A 52 -3.91 -1.02 2.26
CA ALA A 52 -3.90 -0.24 1.03
C ALA A 52 -5.09 -0.60 0.12
N LEU A 53 -5.38 -1.89 -0.07
CA LEU A 53 -6.53 -2.31 -0.89
C LEU A 53 -7.87 -1.86 -0.28
N TYR A 54 -8.05 -2.01 1.03
CA TYR A 54 -9.27 -1.61 1.72
C TYR A 54 -9.40 -0.08 1.83
N VAL A 55 -8.35 0.60 2.27
CA VAL A 55 -8.30 2.06 2.42
C VAL A 55 -8.43 2.75 1.09
N THR A 56 -7.80 2.27 0.01
CA THR A 56 -8.01 2.84 -1.33
C THR A 56 -9.46 2.68 -1.78
N ARG A 57 -10.10 1.51 -1.59
CA ARG A 57 -11.53 1.35 -1.92
C ARG A 57 -12.42 2.26 -1.08
N THR A 58 -12.20 2.31 0.23
CA THR A 58 -12.98 3.14 1.15
C THR A 58 -12.79 4.63 0.87
N LEU A 59 -11.56 5.10 0.69
CA LEU A 59 -11.28 6.49 0.34
C LEU A 59 -11.83 6.84 -1.05
N PHE A 60 -11.72 5.95 -2.03
CA PHE A 60 -12.29 6.16 -3.36
C PHE A 60 -13.82 6.26 -3.29
N LEU A 61 -14.47 5.37 -2.54
CA LEU A 61 -15.92 5.43 -2.31
C LEU A 61 -16.33 6.70 -1.57
N ILE A 62 -15.60 7.12 -0.53
CA ILE A 62 -15.87 8.38 0.18
C ILE A 62 -15.67 9.59 -0.76
N HIS A 63 -14.63 9.57 -1.59
CA HIS A 63 -14.33 10.64 -2.53
C HIS A 63 -15.38 10.72 -3.65
N LEU A 64 -15.86 9.57 -4.14
CA LEU A 64 -16.93 9.49 -5.13
C LEU A 64 -18.30 9.85 -4.54
N SER A 65 -18.61 9.42 -3.32
CA SER A 65 -19.83 9.81 -2.59
C SER A 65 -19.86 11.31 -2.29
N ARG A 66 -18.72 11.98 -2.10
CA ARG A 66 -18.63 13.45 -2.05
C ARG A 66 -18.97 14.15 -3.37
N ARG A 67 -18.99 13.44 -4.50
CA ARG A 67 -19.38 13.98 -5.82
C ARG A 67 -20.83 13.68 -6.22
N ASN A 68 -21.58 12.86 -5.46
CA ASN A 68 -22.95 12.45 -5.80
C ASN A 68 -24.06 13.13 -4.97
N SER A 69 -23.89 14.40 -4.58
CA SER A 69 -24.98 15.15 -3.90
C SER A 69 -25.15 16.60 -4.36
N THR A 70 -24.76 16.93 -5.60
CA THR A 70 -25.05 18.27 -6.16
C THR A 70 -25.78 18.32 -7.49
N ASP A 71 -26.23 17.19 -8.03
CA ASP A 71 -27.15 17.22 -9.18
C ASP A 71 -28.53 16.72 -8.74
N PRO A 72 -29.37 17.56 -8.10
CA PRO A 72 -30.79 17.32 -8.12
C PRO A 72 -31.22 17.37 -9.59
N ILE A 73 -31.62 16.21 -10.11
CA ILE A 73 -32.28 16.05 -11.39
C ILE A 73 -33.52 16.95 -11.35
N SER A 74 -33.43 18.12 -11.97
CA SER A 74 -34.57 18.98 -12.26
C SER A 74 -34.76 19.02 -13.77
N ILE A 75 -35.80 18.29 -14.18
CA ILE A 75 -36.69 18.49 -15.35
C ILE A 75 -36.08 18.98 -16.66
#